data_AF-A0A943L8J9-F1
#
_entry.id   AF-A0A943L8J9-F1
#
_cell.length_a   1.000
_cell.length_b   1.000
_cell.length_c   1.000
_cell.angle_alpha   90.00
_cell.angle_beta   90.00
_cell.angle_gamma   90.00
#
_symmetry.space_group_name_H-M   'P 1'
#
loop_
_entity.id
_entity.type
_entity.pdbx_description
1 polymer ?
#
loop_
_entity_poly.entity_id
_entity_poly.type
_entity_poly.pdbx_seq_one_letter_code
_entity_poly.pdbx_strand_id
1 'polypeptide(L)'
;MNLKSKKILFFTMTLVFLFSFTSCNGKKNNDETNQEPYLDHQTEENLSEEQEISNEQENKSITPSKAFSQKGIWFQTYSNTSVTKESQILGILNFDGNGNVTYYKCNDLTFSNLKGLSDNEILELAKKNNKSRIENNLKKGIEINEKERPSFVESRKFFEQKLEFSKNNNDKKGVKAFTDLISEVDKKISELDSKIAKFKNYKYSDPVPQKYTLNVKTDGTGNNTHTESIDFTITNDFSDDKRDEMLNVPLEVLDKKDITFGLYPSSDNYEVYDMHFSGFSSLVKKVEENEMNFELDTPDTKGIVVDR
;
A
#
# COMPACT_ATOMS: atom_id res chain seq x y z
N MET A 1 17.43 -4.88 54.28
CA MET A 1 18.08 -4.27 53.09
C MET A 1 17.95 -5.22 51.92
N ASN A 2 17.13 -4.90 50.93
CA ASN A 2 17.17 -5.55 49.62
C ASN A 2 16.53 -4.60 48.60
N LEU A 3 17.33 -3.67 48.08
CA LEU A 3 16.93 -2.79 46.97
C LEU A 3 17.05 -3.59 45.66
N LYS A 4 15.92 -4.02 45.10
CA LYS A 4 15.86 -4.34 43.67
C LYS A 4 15.46 -3.08 42.92
N SER A 5 16.43 -2.50 42.22
CA SER A 5 16.26 -1.35 41.34
C SER A 5 15.34 -1.72 40.17
N LYS A 6 14.21 -1.02 40.07
CA LYS A 6 13.40 -0.99 38.85
C LYS A 6 14.12 -0.10 37.84
N LYS A 7 14.55 -0.67 36.71
CA LYS A 7 15.05 0.09 35.57
C LYS A 7 13.90 0.91 34.98
N ILE A 8 14.00 2.22 35.11
CA ILE A 8 13.16 3.19 34.39
C ILE A 8 13.82 3.39 33.03
N LEU A 9 13.14 2.98 31.96
CA LEU A 9 13.59 3.19 30.59
C LEU A 9 13.14 4.60 30.16
N PHE A 10 14.08 5.54 30.07
CA PHE A 10 13.87 6.85 29.48
C PHE A 10 13.97 6.73 27.95
N PHE A 11 12.89 7.03 27.23
CA PHE A 11 12.90 7.23 25.78
C PHE A 11 13.31 8.67 25.50
N THR A 12 14.50 8.87 24.93
CA THR A 12 14.93 10.16 24.40
C THR A 12 14.57 10.24 22.91
N MET A 13 13.71 11.19 22.59
CA MET A 13 13.28 11.56 21.25
C MET A 13 14.32 12.50 20.64
N THR A 14 14.92 12.14 19.50
CA THR A 14 15.85 13.03 18.77
C THR A 14 15.23 13.42 17.43
N LEU A 15 15.01 14.72 17.29
CA LEU A 15 14.41 15.40 16.15
C LEU A 15 15.53 15.98 15.25
N VAL A 16 15.49 15.61 13.96
CA VAL A 16 15.75 16.40 12.72
C VAL A 16 17.04 17.25 12.60
N PHE A 17 17.75 17.13 11.48
CA PHE A 17 18.01 18.25 10.54
C PHE A 17 18.48 17.76 9.16
N LEU A 18 17.70 18.13 8.12
CA LEU A 18 18.12 18.20 6.72
C LEU A 18 19.00 19.44 6.52
N PHE A 19 20.02 19.33 5.68
CA PHE A 19 20.52 20.45 4.88
C PHE A 19 20.88 19.98 3.47
N SER A 20 20.40 20.73 2.49
CA SER A 20 20.64 20.62 1.05
C SER A 20 21.56 21.76 0.56
N PHE A 21 22.01 21.62 -0.70
CA PHE A 21 22.67 22.61 -1.58
C PHE A 21 24.19 22.80 -1.36
N THR A 22 25.09 22.91 -2.35
CA THR A 22 25.16 23.24 -3.81
C THR A 22 26.48 22.61 -4.35
N SER A 23 26.82 22.45 -5.65
CA SER A 23 27.04 23.48 -6.68
C SER A 23 27.45 22.83 -8.02
N CYS A 24 27.05 23.48 -9.12
CA CYS A 24 27.49 23.22 -10.51
C CYS A 24 28.83 23.93 -10.86
N ASN A 25 29.30 23.59 -12.08
CA ASN A 25 30.34 24.18 -12.94
C ASN A 25 31.80 23.93 -12.55
N GLY A 26 32.71 23.58 -13.47
CA GLY A 26 32.70 23.49 -14.93
C GLY A 26 34.12 23.78 -15.43
N LYS A 27 34.59 23.14 -16.50
CA LYS A 27 35.71 23.63 -17.32
C LYS A 27 35.76 22.95 -18.69
N LYS A 28 35.74 23.81 -19.72
CA LYS A 28 36.04 23.55 -21.13
C LYS A 28 37.52 23.22 -21.32
N ASN A 29 37.86 22.58 -22.44
CA ASN A 29 38.96 23.02 -23.32
C ASN A 29 38.68 22.58 -24.77
N ASN A 30 39.08 23.47 -25.68
CA ASN A 30 38.98 23.40 -27.14
C ASN A 30 40.14 22.61 -27.75
N ASP A 31 40.01 22.21 -29.02
CA ASP A 31 40.93 22.48 -30.15
C ASP A 31 40.32 21.81 -31.41
N GLU A 32 39.80 22.56 -32.39
CA GLU A 32 40.47 23.11 -33.60
C GLU A 32 40.99 22.01 -34.56
N THR A 33 40.27 21.69 -35.65
CA THR A 33 40.29 22.24 -37.03
C THR A 33 40.99 21.31 -38.02
N ASN A 34 40.29 20.91 -39.10
CA ASN A 34 40.70 21.16 -40.49
C ASN A 34 39.69 20.59 -41.51
N GLN A 35 39.11 21.51 -42.31
CA GLN A 35 38.61 21.34 -43.68
C GLN A 35 39.80 21.05 -44.63
N GLU A 36 39.76 20.45 -45.83
CA GLU A 36 38.81 20.37 -46.97
C GLU A 36 39.53 19.50 -48.09
N PRO A 37 39.14 19.42 -49.40
CA PRO A 37 37.99 18.78 -50.08
C PRO A 37 38.38 17.85 -51.30
N TYR A 38 37.35 17.40 -52.07
CA TYR A 38 37.34 16.85 -53.46
C TYR A 38 37.77 15.36 -53.63
N LEU A 39 37.20 14.52 -54.53
CA LEU A 39 36.56 14.73 -55.83
C LEU A 39 35.65 13.52 -56.22
N ASP A 40 34.78 13.78 -57.19
CA ASP A 40 33.74 13.01 -57.89
C ASP A 40 34.15 11.65 -58.51
N HIS A 41 33.22 10.69 -58.57
CA HIS A 41 32.97 9.84 -59.75
C HIS A 41 31.71 8.96 -59.57
N GLN A 42 30.77 9.13 -60.50
CA GLN A 42 29.66 8.23 -60.79
C GLN A 42 30.14 6.88 -61.36
N THR A 43 29.49 5.79 -60.96
CA THR A 43 29.16 4.66 -61.85
C THR A 43 27.94 3.92 -61.32
N GLU A 44 26.89 3.86 -62.14
CA GLU A 44 25.78 2.92 -62.04
C GLU A 44 26.29 1.48 -62.28
N GLU A 45 25.82 0.51 -61.51
CA GLU A 45 25.23 -0.73 -62.06
C GLU A 45 24.57 -1.58 -60.97
N ASN A 46 23.38 -2.08 -61.32
CA ASN A 46 22.45 -2.92 -60.59
C ASN A 46 23.08 -4.09 -59.80
N LEU A 47 22.63 -4.26 -58.55
CA LEU A 47 22.30 -5.58 -58.01
C LEU A 47 21.07 -5.48 -57.10
N SER A 48 20.08 -6.27 -57.48
CA SER A 48 18.83 -6.54 -56.79
C SER A 48 19.05 -7.05 -55.36
N GLU A 49 18.41 -6.41 -54.38
CA GLU A 49 18.11 -7.06 -53.11
C GLU A 49 16.63 -6.86 -52.79
N GLU A 50 15.97 -8.01 -52.69
CA GLU A 50 14.63 -8.23 -52.19
C GLU A 50 14.53 -7.79 -50.71
N GLN A 51 13.28 -7.53 -50.29
CA GLN A 51 12.82 -7.67 -48.91
C GLN A 51 13.27 -6.62 -47.87
N GLU A 52 12.68 -5.42 -47.94
CA GLU A 52 12.25 -4.77 -46.69
C GLU A 52 11.00 -5.51 -46.18
N ILE A 53 11.23 -6.59 -45.43
CA ILE A 53 10.24 -7.16 -44.52
C ILE A 53 10.06 -6.13 -43.41
N SER A 54 8.95 -5.41 -43.44
CA SER A 54 8.43 -4.66 -42.30
C SER A 54 8.03 -5.66 -41.20
N ASN A 55 8.99 -6.12 -40.41
CA ASN A 55 8.73 -6.70 -39.10
C ASN A 55 8.59 -5.55 -38.09
N GLU A 56 7.53 -4.75 -38.24
CA GLU A 56 6.96 -4.09 -37.06
C GLU A 56 6.20 -5.18 -36.32
N GLN A 57 6.90 -5.85 -35.42
CA GLN A 57 6.27 -6.55 -34.33
C GLN A 57 5.51 -5.47 -33.54
N GLU A 58 4.22 -5.31 -33.82
CA GLU A 58 3.35 -4.30 -33.25
C GLU A 58 3.33 -4.50 -31.72
N ASN A 59 4.25 -3.84 -31.04
CA ASN A 59 4.40 -3.92 -29.59
C ASN A 59 3.10 -3.37 -28.98
N LYS A 60 2.26 -4.26 -28.46
CA LYS A 60 0.91 -3.91 -28.00
C LYS A 60 1.02 -3.10 -26.71
N SER A 61 1.06 -1.79 -26.87
CA SER A 61 1.07 -0.87 -25.74
C SER A 61 -0.33 -0.77 -25.10
N ILE A 62 -0.36 -0.66 -23.77
CA ILE A 62 -1.58 -0.50 -22.98
C ILE A 62 -1.42 0.64 -21.97
N THR A 63 -2.37 1.58 -22.03
CA THR A 63 -2.47 2.70 -21.11
C THR A 63 -3.41 2.38 -19.94
N PRO A 64 -3.31 3.06 -18.78
CA PRO A 64 -4.20 2.83 -17.64
C PRO A 64 -5.68 2.86 -17.97
N SER A 65 -6.15 3.83 -18.76
CA SER A 65 -7.56 3.94 -19.14
C SER A 65 -8.05 2.69 -19.87
N LYS A 66 -7.25 2.15 -20.78
CA LYS A 66 -7.53 0.91 -21.52
C LYS A 66 -7.38 -0.33 -20.66
N ALA A 67 -6.40 -0.35 -19.75
CA ALA A 67 -6.09 -1.49 -18.92
C ALA A 67 -7.16 -1.72 -17.83
N PHE A 68 -7.61 -0.64 -17.18
CA PHE A 68 -8.60 -0.68 -16.11
C PHE A 68 -10.05 -0.62 -16.60
N SER A 69 -10.30 -0.26 -17.86
CA SER A 69 -11.62 -0.42 -18.50
C SER A 69 -11.93 -1.87 -18.88
N GLN A 70 -10.98 -2.79 -18.71
CA GLN A 70 -11.17 -4.21 -19.00
C GLN A 70 -11.38 -5.01 -17.71
N LYS A 71 -12.05 -6.16 -17.83
CA LYS A 71 -12.06 -7.14 -16.74
C LYS A 71 -10.65 -7.67 -16.52
N GLY A 72 -10.21 -7.72 -15.27
CA GLY A 72 -8.88 -8.26 -14.98
C GLY A 72 -8.48 -8.16 -13.52
N ILE A 73 -7.56 -9.05 -13.16
CA ILE A 73 -6.96 -9.12 -11.83
C ILE A 73 -5.60 -8.44 -11.86
N TRP A 74 -5.36 -7.61 -10.86
CA TRP A 74 -4.09 -6.95 -10.61
C TRP A 74 -3.61 -7.24 -9.19
N PHE A 75 -2.29 -7.31 -9.03
CA PHE A 75 -1.61 -7.64 -7.80
C PHE A 75 -0.84 -6.42 -7.33
N GLN A 76 -1.12 -6.00 -6.11
CA GLN A 76 -0.37 -4.96 -5.43
C GLN A 76 0.92 -5.53 -4.84
N THR A 77 2.05 -4.92 -5.17
CA THR A 77 3.39 -5.26 -4.68
C THR A 77 4.01 -4.05 -3.96
N TYR A 78 5.19 -4.23 -3.36
CA TYR A 78 5.99 -3.09 -2.94
C TYR A 78 6.58 -2.40 -4.18
N SER A 79 6.46 -1.07 -4.27
CA SER A 79 7.04 -0.29 -5.35
C SER A 79 8.54 -0.59 -5.52
N ASN A 80 9.01 -0.64 -6.77
CA ASN A 80 10.42 -0.82 -7.13
C ASN A 80 11.02 -2.17 -6.65
N THR A 81 10.19 -3.20 -6.45
CA THR A 81 10.66 -4.55 -6.16
C THR A 81 10.37 -5.48 -7.32
N SER A 82 11.36 -6.29 -7.71
CA SER A 82 11.17 -7.31 -8.73
C SER A 82 10.15 -8.35 -8.25
N VAL A 83 9.29 -8.82 -9.16
CA VAL A 83 8.34 -9.88 -8.87
C VAL A 83 9.03 -11.24 -8.99
N THR A 84 8.99 -12.01 -7.92
CA THR A 84 9.55 -13.36 -7.78
C THR A 84 8.52 -14.25 -7.11
N LYS A 85 8.74 -15.57 -7.11
CA LYS A 85 7.85 -16.52 -6.42
C LYS A 85 7.63 -16.22 -4.92
N GLU A 86 8.61 -15.60 -4.26
CA GLU A 86 8.55 -15.24 -2.83
C GLU A 86 8.06 -13.80 -2.61
N SER A 87 7.90 -13.01 -3.67
CA SER A 87 7.42 -11.63 -3.55
C SER A 87 6.02 -11.61 -2.95
N GLN A 88 5.82 -10.74 -1.96
CA GLN A 88 4.56 -10.62 -1.25
C GLN A 88 3.52 -9.90 -2.11
N ILE A 89 2.30 -10.41 -2.11
CA ILE A 89 1.12 -9.75 -2.66
C ILE A 89 0.40 -9.05 -1.51
N LEU A 90 0.40 -7.71 -1.53
CA LEU A 90 -0.19 -6.85 -0.51
C LEU A 90 -1.71 -6.73 -0.65
N GLY A 91 -2.20 -6.90 -1.88
CA GLY A 91 -3.61 -6.89 -2.19
C GLY A 91 -3.87 -7.33 -3.61
N ILE A 92 -5.10 -7.75 -3.86
CA ILE A 92 -5.59 -8.18 -5.16
C ILE A 92 -6.74 -7.25 -5.55
N LEU A 93 -6.61 -6.60 -6.71
CA LEU A 93 -7.60 -5.72 -7.31
C LEU A 93 -8.33 -6.49 -8.41
N ASN A 94 -9.65 -6.51 -8.37
CA ASN A 94 -10.49 -7.08 -9.42
C ASN A 94 -11.27 -5.96 -10.11
N PHE A 95 -10.93 -5.67 -11.36
CA PHE A 95 -11.65 -4.71 -12.20
C PHE A 95 -12.78 -5.40 -12.92
N ASP A 96 -13.98 -4.81 -12.90
CA ASP A 96 -15.18 -5.40 -13.52
C ASP A 96 -15.38 -5.01 -15.00
N GLY A 97 -14.52 -4.13 -15.52
CA GLY A 97 -14.61 -3.56 -16.87
C GLY A 97 -15.68 -2.48 -17.04
N ASN A 98 -16.41 -2.12 -15.97
CA ASN A 98 -17.48 -1.12 -15.96
C ASN A 98 -17.13 0.09 -15.07
N GLY A 99 -15.84 0.31 -14.81
CA GLY A 99 -15.37 1.42 -13.97
C GLY A 99 -15.41 1.15 -12.47
N ASN A 100 -15.55 -0.11 -12.04
CA ASN A 100 -15.45 -0.48 -10.63
C ASN A 100 -14.27 -1.42 -10.38
N VAL A 101 -13.73 -1.30 -9.17
CA VAL A 101 -12.67 -2.14 -8.63
C VAL A 101 -13.10 -2.71 -7.29
N THR A 102 -12.80 -4.00 -7.06
CA THR A 102 -12.90 -4.64 -5.75
C THR A 102 -11.50 -4.91 -5.24
N TYR A 103 -11.18 -4.48 -4.03
CA TYR A 103 -9.85 -4.66 -3.45
C TYR A 103 -9.88 -5.60 -2.26
N TYR A 104 -9.10 -6.67 -2.36
CA TYR A 104 -8.87 -7.63 -1.30
C TYR A 104 -7.47 -7.41 -0.75
N LYS A 105 -7.38 -6.77 0.43
CA LYS A 105 -6.11 -6.69 1.17
C LYS A 105 -5.67 -8.08 1.62
N CYS A 106 -4.44 -8.46 1.33
CA CYS A 106 -3.91 -9.79 1.57
C CYS A 106 -2.75 -9.76 2.57
N ASN A 107 -2.69 -10.78 3.44
CA ASN A 107 -1.53 -11.06 4.28
C ASN A 107 -0.99 -12.45 3.93
N ASP A 108 0.32 -12.63 3.98
CA ASP A 108 0.97 -13.94 3.81
C ASP A 108 0.65 -14.63 2.47
N LEU A 109 0.39 -13.86 1.41
CA LEU A 109 0.22 -14.34 0.05
C LEU A 109 1.47 -13.99 -0.78
N THR A 110 1.96 -14.93 -1.57
CA THR A 110 3.06 -14.71 -2.51
C THR A 110 2.69 -15.17 -3.92
N PHE A 111 3.47 -14.76 -4.92
CA PHE A 111 3.24 -15.19 -6.31
C PHE A 111 3.35 -16.71 -6.49
N SER A 112 4.07 -17.41 -5.61
CA SER A 112 4.09 -18.88 -5.64
C SER A 112 2.72 -19.51 -5.42
N ASN A 113 1.83 -18.85 -4.69
CA ASN A 113 0.47 -19.33 -4.42
C ASN A 113 -0.45 -19.24 -5.64
N LEU A 114 -0.06 -18.51 -6.70
CA LEU A 114 -0.86 -18.34 -7.91
C LEU A 114 -0.69 -19.49 -8.93
N LYS A 115 0.33 -20.33 -8.73
CA LYS A 115 0.71 -21.35 -9.70
C LYS A 115 -0.44 -22.29 -10.02
N GLY A 116 -0.80 -22.38 -11.30
CA GLY A 116 -1.85 -23.26 -11.80
C GLY A 116 -3.27 -22.83 -11.46
N LEU A 117 -3.47 -21.65 -10.87
CA LEU A 117 -4.79 -21.11 -10.57
C LEU A 117 -5.34 -20.31 -11.75
N SER A 118 -6.63 -20.50 -12.04
CA SER A 118 -7.42 -19.63 -12.89
C SER A 118 -7.76 -18.31 -12.18
N ASP A 119 -8.19 -17.29 -12.94
CA ASP A 119 -8.62 -16.02 -12.38
C ASP A 119 -9.72 -16.18 -11.30
N ASN A 120 -10.69 -17.07 -11.52
CA ASN A 120 -11.73 -17.35 -10.53
C ASN A 120 -11.16 -17.95 -9.24
N GLU A 121 -10.20 -18.86 -9.35
CA GLU A 121 -9.53 -19.45 -8.18
C GLU A 121 -8.65 -18.44 -7.45
N ILE A 122 -8.02 -17.52 -8.18
CA ILE A 122 -7.27 -16.39 -7.60
C ILE A 122 -8.21 -15.46 -6.82
N LEU A 123 -9.41 -15.18 -7.34
CA LEU A 123 -10.40 -14.37 -6.60
C LEU A 123 -10.93 -15.09 -5.35
N GLU A 124 -11.19 -16.39 -5.42
CA GLU A 124 -11.60 -17.15 -4.22
C GLU A 124 -10.46 -17.24 -3.20
N LEU A 125 -9.21 -17.36 -3.65
CA LEU A 125 -8.03 -17.26 -2.80
C LEU A 125 -7.94 -15.88 -2.13
N ALA A 126 -8.18 -14.80 -2.88
CA ALA A 126 -8.18 -13.43 -2.38
C ALA A 126 -9.24 -13.23 -1.29
N LYS A 127 -10.49 -13.68 -1.52
CA LYS A 127 -11.58 -13.64 -0.54
C LYS A 127 -11.23 -14.41 0.72
N LYS A 128 -10.75 -15.65 0.58
CA LYS A 128 -10.37 -16.50 1.72
C LYS A 128 -9.24 -15.87 2.53
N ASN A 129 -8.22 -15.33 1.86
CA ASN A 129 -7.10 -14.67 2.51
C ASN A 129 -7.53 -13.39 3.23
N ASN A 130 -8.33 -12.54 2.57
CA ASN A 130 -8.85 -11.32 3.17
C ASN A 130 -9.71 -11.63 4.41
N LYS A 131 -10.64 -12.58 4.31
CA LYS A 131 -11.44 -13.03 5.46
C LYS A 131 -10.58 -13.53 6.61
N SER A 132 -9.62 -14.41 6.33
CA SER A 132 -8.69 -14.95 7.34
C SER A 132 -7.90 -13.83 8.03
N ARG A 133 -7.41 -12.85 7.26
CA ARG A 133 -6.73 -11.66 7.79
C ARG A 133 -7.64 -10.90 8.77
N ILE A 134 -8.87 -10.61 8.38
CA ILE A 134 -9.85 -9.91 9.23
C ILE A 134 -10.12 -10.70 10.52
N GLU A 135 -10.41 -11.99 10.41
CA GLU A 135 -10.69 -12.87 11.56
C GLU A 135 -9.50 -12.95 12.52
N ASN A 136 -8.28 -13.04 11.99
CA ASN A 136 -7.05 -13.04 12.80
C ASN A 136 -6.83 -11.70 13.49
N ASN A 137 -7.08 -10.58 12.81
CA ASN A 137 -6.99 -9.25 13.41
C ASN A 137 -8.02 -9.08 14.54
N LEU A 138 -9.27 -9.50 14.33
CA LEU A 138 -10.31 -9.47 15.38
C LEU A 138 -9.91 -10.29 16.60
N LYS A 139 -9.40 -11.51 16.37
CA LYS A 139 -8.92 -12.39 17.44
C LYS A 139 -7.77 -11.76 18.23
N LYS A 140 -6.73 -11.27 17.52
CA LYS A 140 -5.60 -10.56 18.14
C LYS A 140 -6.07 -9.34 18.94
N GLY A 141 -6.99 -8.55 18.39
CA GLY A 141 -7.59 -7.40 19.07
C GLY A 141 -8.28 -7.79 20.37
N ILE A 142 -9.09 -8.84 20.37
CA ILE A 142 -9.74 -9.37 21.58
C ILE A 142 -8.68 -9.82 22.60
N GLU A 143 -7.72 -10.64 22.19
CA GLU A 143 -6.69 -11.19 23.09
C GLU A 143 -5.86 -10.08 23.77
N ILE A 144 -5.45 -9.05 23.03
CA ILE A 144 -4.69 -7.91 23.57
C ILE A 144 -5.51 -7.17 24.62
N ASN A 145 -6.76 -6.81 24.31
CA ASN A 145 -7.62 -6.04 25.22
C ASN A 145 -8.03 -6.87 26.46
N GLU A 146 -8.31 -8.17 26.30
CA GLU A 146 -8.62 -9.06 27.42
C GLU A 146 -7.40 -9.27 28.33
N LYS A 147 -6.18 -9.30 27.79
CA LYS A 147 -4.94 -9.40 28.57
C LYS A 147 -4.63 -8.13 29.36
N GLU A 148 -5.01 -6.96 28.85
CA GLU A 148 -4.78 -5.68 29.53
C GLU A 148 -5.76 -5.46 30.70
N ARG A 149 -7.00 -5.93 30.55
CA ARG A 149 -8.11 -5.71 31.48
C ARG A 149 -7.82 -6.05 32.95
N PRO A 150 -7.17 -7.19 33.33
CA PRO A 150 -6.85 -7.49 34.72
C PRO A 150 -6.02 -6.42 35.42
N SER A 151 -5.10 -5.76 34.71
CA SER A 151 -4.24 -4.71 35.30
C SER A 151 -5.05 -3.49 35.76
N PHE A 152 -6.08 -3.11 34.99
CA PHE A 152 -7.00 -2.05 35.39
C PHE A 152 -7.89 -2.47 36.56
N VAL A 153 -8.38 -3.72 36.57
CA VAL A 153 -9.17 -4.25 37.69
C VAL A 153 -8.36 -4.28 38.99
N GLU A 154 -7.08 -4.66 38.94
CA GLU A 154 -6.19 -4.62 40.11
C GLU A 154 -5.90 -3.19 40.56
N SER A 155 -5.64 -2.28 39.62
CA SER A 155 -5.44 -0.85 39.92
C SER A 155 -6.66 -0.25 40.61
N ARG A 156 -7.86 -0.58 40.12
CA ARG A 156 -9.13 -0.17 40.73
C ARG A 156 -9.25 -0.65 42.18
N LYS A 157 -9.01 -1.95 42.44
CA LYS A 157 -9.03 -2.53 43.79
C LYS A 157 -8.01 -1.86 44.72
N PHE A 158 -6.82 -1.56 44.21
CA PHE A 158 -5.81 -0.82 44.98
C PHE A 158 -6.30 0.57 45.37
N PHE A 159 -6.89 1.33 44.44
CA PHE A 159 -7.43 2.65 44.74
C PHE A 159 -8.63 2.60 45.69
N GLU A 160 -9.48 1.58 45.60
CA GLU A 160 -10.58 1.37 46.57
C GLU A 160 -10.06 1.18 48.00
N GLN A 161 -9.01 0.36 48.18
CA GLN A 161 -8.38 0.18 49.50
C GLN A 161 -7.78 1.49 50.02
N LYS A 162 -7.17 2.30 49.15
CA LYS A 162 -6.60 3.61 49.53
C LYS A 162 -7.67 4.66 49.83
N LEU A 163 -8.77 4.64 49.10
CA LEU A 163 -9.95 5.46 49.38
C LEU A 163 -10.50 5.15 50.76
N GLU A 164 -10.67 3.86 51.09
CA GLU A 164 -11.18 3.43 52.39
C GLU A 164 -10.24 3.83 53.54
N PHE A 165 -8.93 3.66 53.36
CA PHE A 165 -7.94 4.16 54.32
C PHE A 165 -8.06 5.69 54.53
N SER A 166 -8.25 6.46 53.45
CA SER A 166 -8.36 7.92 53.51
C SER A 166 -9.63 8.36 54.26
N LYS A 167 -10.75 7.67 54.03
CA LYS A 167 -12.02 7.89 54.77
C LYS A 167 -11.83 7.65 56.27
N ASN A 168 -11.23 6.52 56.64
CA ASN A 168 -11.03 6.15 58.05
C ASN A 168 -10.08 7.10 58.80
N ASN A 169 -9.22 7.83 58.09
CA ASN A 169 -8.30 8.81 58.66
C ASN A 169 -8.77 10.27 58.49
N ASN A 170 -10.01 10.50 58.04
CA ASN A 170 -10.55 11.85 57.74
C ASN A 170 -9.68 12.67 56.75
N ASP A 171 -8.91 12.02 55.88
CA ASP A 171 -8.12 12.69 54.84
C ASP A 171 -8.99 13.07 53.64
N LYS A 172 -9.54 14.29 53.68
CA LYS A 172 -10.38 14.82 52.60
C LYS A 172 -9.67 14.92 51.24
N LYS A 173 -8.36 15.17 51.23
CA LYS A 173 -7.58 15.27 49.98
C LYS A 173 -7.39 13.89 49.36
N GLY A 174 -7.02 12.90 50.17
CA GLY A 174 -6.92 11.50 49.77
C GLY A 174 -8.24 10.95 49.24
N VAL A 175 -9.35 11.24 49.92
CA VAL A 175 -10.70 10.83 49.46
C VAL A 175 -10.96 11.34 48.04
N LYS A 176 -10.78 12.65 47.80
CA LYS A 176 -11.00 13.22 46.47
C LYS A 176 -10.08 12.57 45.42
N ALA A 177 -8.78 12.49 45.71
CA ALA A 177 -7.79 11.98 44.77
C ALA A 177 -8.07 10.51 44.37
N PHE A 178 -8.39 9.64 45.32
CA PHE A 178 -8.66 8.24 45.00
C PHE A 178 -10.04 8.04 44.35
N THR A 179 -11.04 8.88 44.64
CA THR A 179 -12.31 8.87 43.90
C THR A 179 -12.11 9.25 42.42
N ASP A 180 -11.29 10.27 42.16
CA ASP A 180 -10.97 10.69 40.78
C ASP A 180 -10.22 9.57 40.03
N LEU A 181 -9.21 8.95 40.66
CA LEU A 181 -8.46 7.83 40.08
C LEU A 181 -9.34 6.59 39.79
N ILE A 182 -10.28 6.26 40.69
CA ILE A 182 -11.23 5.17 40.45
C ILE A 182 -12.09 5.48 39.21
N SER A 183 -12.59 6.71 39.09
CA SER A 183 -13.41 7.12 37.94
C SER A 183 -12.63 7.03 36.62
N GLU A 184 -11.35 7.42 36.63
CA GLU A 184 -10.48 7.27 35.45
C GLU A 184 -10.26 5.81 35.06
N VAL A 185 -10.04 4.92 36.03
CA VAL A 185 -9.87 3.49 35.78
C VAL A 185 -11.18 2.86 35.28
N ASP A 186 -12.33 3.24 35.85
CA ASP A 186 -13.64 2.77 35.40
C ASP A 186 -13.90 3.15 33.94
N LYS A 187 -13.53 4.38 33.54
CA LYS A 187 -13.60 4.82 32.14
C LYS A 187 -12.76 3.92 31.23
N LYS A 188 -11.51 3.62 31.61
CA LYS A 188 -10.63 2.75 30.82
C LYS A 188 -11.15 1.32 30.70
N ILE A 189 -11.69 0.76 31.78
CA ILE A 189 -12.34 -0.58 31.75
C ILE A 189 -13.54 -0.57 30.80
N SER A 190 -14.38 0.46 30.87
CA SER A 190 -15.53 0.59 29.97
C SER A 190 -15.12 0.74 28.49
N GLU A 191 -14.05 1.48 28.21
CA GLU A 191 -13.50 1.62 26.86
C GLU A 191 -12.97 0.28 26.31
N LEU A 192 -12.26 -0.49 27.13
CA LEU A 192 -11.79 -1.84 26.77
C LEU A 192 -12.96 -2.80 26.51
N ASP A 193 -13.94 -2.85 27.43
CA ASP A 193 -15.11 -3.71 27.29
C ASP A 193 -15.91 -3.36 26.02
N SER A 194 -16.02 -2.06 25.68
CA SER A 194 -16.63 -1.60 24.43
C SER A 194 -15.85 -2.06 23.19
N LYS A 195 -14.52 -1.97 23.19
CA LYS A 195 -13.67 -2.45 22.08
C LYS A 195 -13.80 -3.96 21.88
N ILE A 196 -13.72 -4.74 22.95
CA ILE A 196 -13.90 -6.20 22.90
C ILE A 196 -15.28 -6.55 22.34
N ALA A 197 -16.33 -5.86 22.78
CA ALA A 197 -17.68 -6.06 22.26
C ALA A 197 -17.78 -5.72 20.76
N LYS A 198 -17.16 -4.63 20.30
CA LYS A 198 -17.10 -4.28 18.87
C LYS A 198 -16.45 -5.39 18.05
N PHE A 199 -15.31 -5.93 18.50
CA PHE A 199 -14.65 -7.03 17.79
C PHE A 199 -15.47 -8.32 17.77
N LYS A 200 -16.07 -8.71 18.90
CA LYS A 200 -16.91 -9.92 18.99
C LYS A 200 -18.17 -9.85 18.12
N ASN A 201 -18.71 -8.64 17.94
CA ASN A 201 -19.92 -8.42 17.15
C ASN A 201 -19.65 -8.09 15.67
N TYR A 202 -18.38 -7.95 15.28
CA TYR A 202 -18.03 -7.67 13.88
C TYR A 202 -18.40 -8.86 13.00
N LYS A 203 -19.07 -8.58 11.88
CA LYS A 203 -19.44 -9.59 10.88
C LYS A 203 -18.73 -9.28 9.59
N TYR A 204 -17.80 -10.16 9.22
CA TYR A 204 -17.12 -10.06 7.94
C TYR A 204 -18.12 -10.12 6.77
N SER A 205 -17.89 -9.24 5.80
CA SER A 205 -18.52 -9.28 4.47
C SER A 205 -17.44 -9.02 3.44
N ASP A 206 -17.57 -9.62 2.26
CA ASP A 206 -16.61 -9.38 1.18
C ASP A 206 -16.60 -7.89 0.79
N PRO A 207 -15.42 -7.33 0.43
CA PRO A 207 -15.34 -6.00 -0.15
C PRO A 207 -16.32 -5.85 -1.32
N VAL A 208 -17.00 -4.71 -1.34
CA VAL A 208 -17.93 -4.37 -2.42
C VAL A 208 -17.21 -3.63 -3.54
N PRO A 209 -17.60 -3.81 -4.82
CA PRO A 209 -17.04 -3.01 -5.91
C PRO A 209 -17.22 -1.51 -5.66
N GLN A 210 -16.16 -0.73 -5.84
CA GLN A 210 -16.15 0.72 -5.70
C GLN A 210 -15.76 1.36 -7.02
N LYS A 211 -16.35 2.52 -7.32
CA LYS A 211 -15.92 3.31 -8.47
C LYS A 211 -14.49 3.78 -8.27
N TYR A 212 -13.68 3.67 -9.31
CA TYR A 212 -12.36 4.28 -9.33
C TYR A 212 -12.34 5.56 -10.17
N THR A 213 -11.37 6.42 -9.88
CA THR A 213 -11.05 7.60 -10.70
C THR A 213 -9.62 7.44 -11.21
N LEU A 214 -9.41 7.69 -12.50
CA LEU A 214 -8.07 7.78 -13.09
C LEU A 214 -7.74 9.27 -13.22
N ASN A 215 -6.65 9.69 -12.56
CA ASN A 215 -6.19 11.06 -12.55
C ASN A 215 -4.92 11.18 -13.38
N VAL A 216 -4.84 12.27 -14.14
CA VAL A 216 -3.70 12.60 -15.00
C VAL A 216 -3.20 13.97 -14.60
N LYS A 217 -1.90 14.06 -14.36
CA LYS A 217 -1.18 15.33 -14.16
C LYS A 217 -0.27 15.58 -15.35
N THR A 218 -0.37 16.75 -15.94
CA THR A 218 0.40 17.15 -17.12
C THR A 218 1.80 17.64 -16.74
N ASP A 219 2.72 17.68 -17.71
CA ASP A 219 4.07 18.23 -17.56
C ASP A 219 4.12 19.77 -17.51
N GLY A 220 2.96 20.43 -17.39
CA GLY A 220 2.81 21.89 -17.44
C GLY A 220 2.67 22.44 -18.86
N THR A 221 2.85 21.62 -19.91
CA THR A 221 2.58 22.03 -21.30
C THR A 221 1.15 21.76 -21.72
N GLY A 222 0.44 20.89 -20.99
CA GLY A 222 -0.89 20.39 -21.34
C GLY A 222 -0.91 19.33 -22.44
N ASN A 223 0.25 19.02 -23.04
CA ASN A 223 0.36 18.09 -24.18
C ASN A 223 0.82 16.70 -23.77
N ASN A 224 1.58 16.58 -22.68
CA ASN A 224 2.07 15.29 -22.21
C ASN A 224 1.68 15.05 -20.77
N THR A 225 1.43 13.78 -20.47
CA THR A 225 1.23 13.29 -19.10
C THR A 225 2.57 13.17 -18.39
N HIS A 226 2.64 13.73 -17.19
CA HIS A 226 3.79 13.62 -16.29
C HIS A 226 3.63 12.48 -15.29
N THR A 227 2.43 12.33 -14.70
CA THR A 227 2.12 11.25 -13.76
C THR A 227 0.66 10.88 -13.84
N GLU A 228 0.34 9.62 -13.52
CA GLU A 228 -1.03 9.16 -13.34
C GLU A 228 -1.25 8.48 -12.00
N SER A 229 -2.50 8.47 -11.56
CA SER A 229 -2.91 7.72 -10.39
C SER A 229 -4.31 7.13 -10.53
N ILE A 230 -4.53 6.01 -9.87
CA ILE A 230 -5.87 5.47 -9.66
C ILE A 230 -6.28 5.63 -8.19
N ASP A 231 -7.45 6.22 -7.98
CA ASP A 231 -8.02 6.49 -6.67
C ASP A 231 -9.34 5.73 -6.48
N PHE A 232 -9.52 5.13 -5.31
CA PHE A 232 -10.79 4.54 -4.89
C PHE A 232 -10.84 4.34 -3.38
N THR A 233 -12.06 4.16 -2.86
CA THR A 233 -12.27 3.83 -1.45
C THR A 233 -12.21 2.31 -1.26
N ILE A 234 -11.60 1.84 -0.18
CA ILE A 234 -11.66 0.45 0.26
C ILE A 234 -12.53 0.31 1.51
N THR A 235 -13.14 -0.85 1.66
CA THR A 235 -13.89 -1.25 2.86
C THR A 235 -13.15 -2.36 3.59
N ASN A 236 -13.45 -2.56 4.88
CA ASN A 236 -12.85 -3.62 5.70
C ASN A 236 -11.31 -3.48 5.85
N ASP A 237 -10.80 -2.26 6.00
CA ASP A 237 -9.40 -2.06 6.40
C ASP A 237 -9.29 -2.02 7.93
N PHE A 238 -8.09 -2.27 8.44
CA PHE A 238 -7.75 -2.01 9.83
C PHE A 238 -6.63 -0.97 9.85
N SER A 239 -6.47 -0.27 10.98
CA SER A 239 -5.30 0.57 11.22
C SER A 239 -4.04 -0.32 11.26
N ASP A 240 -3.45 -0.59 10.09
CA ASP A 240 -2.16 -1.27 9.96
C ASP A 240 -1.04 -0.25 10.15
N ASP A 241 -0.72 0.09 11.39
CA ASP A 241 0.58 0.64 11.71
C ASP A 241 1.40 -0.44 12.43
N LYS A 242 2.54 -0.86 11.87
CA LYS A 242 3.44 -1.84 12.51
C LYS A 242 4.00 -1.33 13.85
N ARG A 243 3.88 -0.03 14.12
CA ARG A 243 4.15 0.55 15.44
C ARG A 243 3.11 0.14 16.49
N ASP A 244 1.92 -0.27 16.06
CA ASP A 244 0.78 -0.60 16.92
C ASP A 244 0.92 -1.97 17.61
N GLU A 245 1.58 -2.94 16.95
CA GLU A 245 1.92 -4.24 17.57
C GLU A 245 2.94 -4.08 18.72
N MET A 246 3.80 -3.06 18.70
CA MET A 246 4.73 -2.74 19.79
C MET A 246 4.14 -1.79 20.85
N LEU A 247 3.07 -1.06 20.53
CA LEU A 247 2.53 0.04 21.36
C LEU A 247 1.13 -0.23 21.94
N ASN A 248 0.55 -1.43 21.77
CA ASN A 248 -0.84 -1.73 22.14
C ASN A 248 -1.83 -0.71 21.53
N VAL A 249 -1.56 -0.20 20.33
CA VAL A 249 -2.48 0.74 19.72
C VAL A 249 -3.69 -0.04 19.22
N PRO A 250 -4.92 0.46 19.45
CA PRO A 250 -6.13 -0.29 19.19
C PRO A 250 -6.27 -0.54 17.69
N LEU A 251 -6.46 -1.80 17.29
CA LEU A 251 -7.00 -2.14 15.97
C LEU A 251 -8.35 -1.43 15.81
N GLU A 252 -8.40 -0.34 15.06
CA GLU A 252 -9.67 0.25 14.68
C GLU A 252 -10.16 -0.41 13.40
N VAL A 253 -11.42 -0.83 13.41
CA VAL A 253 -12.14 -1.17 12.18
C VAL A 253 -12.26 0.13 11.40
N LEU A 254 -11.53 0.24 10.28
CA LEU A 254 -11.71 1.33 9.35
C LEU A 254 -12.79 0.89 8.37
N ASP A 255 -14.02 1.36 8.62
CA ASP A 255 -15.16 1.06 7.74
C ASP A 255 -14.86 1.45 6.29
N LYS A 256 -14.11 2.55 6.11
CA LYS A 256 -13.67 3.06 4.80
C LYS A 256 -12.30 3.73 4.88
N LYS A 257 -11.53 3.62 3.80
CA LYS A 257 -10.27 4.34 3.61
C LYS A 257 -10.06 4.64 2.14
N ASP A 258 -9.68 5.87 1.82
CA ASP A 258 -9.31 6.23 0.46
C ASP A 258 -7.87 5.83 0.19
N ILE A 259 -7.63 5.22 -0.98
CA ILE A 259 -6.31 4.81 -1.41
C ILE A 259 -6.03 5.31 -2.82
N THR A 260 -4.76 5.62 -3.04
CA THR A 260 -4.22 6.13 -4.30
C THR A 260 -3.03 5.26 -4.69
N PHE A 261 -3.01 4.77 -5.92
CA PHE A 261 -1.85 4.12 -6.51
C PHE A 261 -1.27 5.02 -7.60
N GLY A 262 -0.01 5.41 -7.45
CA GLY A 262 0.75 6.04 -8.51
C GLY A 262 1.05 5.03 -9.61
N LEU A 263 0.78 5.41 -10.85
CA LEU A 263 0.95 4.59 -12.04
C LEU A 263 2.19 5.09 -12.77
N TYR A 264 3.27 4.32 -12.65
CA TYR A 264 4.50 4.55 -13.39
C TYR A 264 4.72 3.33 -14.28
N PRO A 265 4.76 3.48 -15.61
CA PRO A 265 4.95 2.35 -16.49
C PRO A 265 6.24 1.63 -16.16
N SER A 266 6.15 0.32 -15.99
CA SER A 266 7.33 -0.52 -15.85
C SER A 266 7.70 -1.09 -17.21
N SER A 267 8.98 -1.02 -17.57
CA SER A 267 9.53 -1.81 -18.68
C SER A 267 9.82 -3.25 -18.28
N ASP A 268 9.69 -3.58 -17.00
CA ASP A 268 10.05 -4.89 -16.49
C ASP A 268 8.95 -5.92 -16.77
N ASN A 269 9.35 -7.04 -17.36
CA ASN A 269 8.57 -8.26 -17.42
C ASN A 269 9.15 -9.27 -16.42
N TYR A 270 8.29 -9.85 -15.60
CA TYR A 270 8.70 -10.78 -14.56
C TYR A 270 8.17 -12.18 -14.85
N GLU A 271 9.03 -13.18 -14.81
CA GLU A 271 8.67 -14.59 -14.96
C GLU A 271 8.64 -15.28 -13.60
N VAL A 272 7.52 -15.93 -13.27
CA VAL A 272 7.37 -16.75 -12.06
C VAL A 272 6.76 -18.08 -12.45
N TYR A 273 7.59 -19.13 -12.45
CA TYR A 273 7.24 -20.42 -13.08
C TYR A 273 6.92 -20.21 -14.57
N ASP A 274 5.72 -20.55 -15.00
CA ASP A 274 5.18 -20.43 -16.34
C ASP A 274 4.26 -19.20 -16.50
N MET A 275 4.32 -18.25 -15.56
CA MET A 275 3.48 -17.04 -15.53
C MET A 275 4.33 -15.79 -15.75
N HIS A 276 3.86 -14.90 -16.63
CA HIS A 276 4.48 -13.61 -16.90
C HIS A 276 3.68 -12.48 -16.26
N PHE A 277 4.37 -11.52 -15.65
CA PHE A 277 3.77 -10.37 -14.99
C PHE A 277 4.39 -9.06 -15.46
N SER A 278 3.55 -8.05 -15.68
CA SER A 278 3.98 -6.69 -16.01
C SER A 278 2.87 -5.69 -15.63
N GLY A 279 3.18 -4.39 -15.61
CA GLY A 279 2.21 -3.37 -15.22
C GLY A 279 2.80 -2.01 -14.85
N PHE A 280 2.19 -1.37 -13.86
CA PHE A 280 2.50 -0.01 -13.40
C PHE A 280 3.07 -0.01 -11.98
N SER A 281 4.38 0.17 -11.83
CA SER A 281 5.08 0.31 -10.54
C SER A 281 4.71 -0.75 -9.49
N SER A 282 3.74 -0.44 -8.62
CA SER A 282 3.26 -1.31 -7.53
C SER A 282 2.06 -2.17 -7.90
N LEU A 283 1.55 -2.08 -9.14
CA LEU A 283 0.42 -2.84 -9.65
C LEU A 283 0.86 -3.64 -10.87
N VAL A 284 0.87 -4.96 -10.76
CA VAL A 284 1.20 -5.87 -11.86
C VAL A 284 0.01 -6.77 -12.18
N LYS A 285 -0.11 -7.24 -13.41
CA LYS A 285 -1.09 -8.27 -13.81
C LYS A 285 -0.39 -9.40 -14.53
N LYS A 286 -1.06 -10.54 -14.62
CA LYS A 286 -0.63 -11.62 -15.53
C LYS A 286 -0.78 -11.14 -16.97
N VAL A 287 0.25 -11.35 -17.78
CA VAL A 287 0.31 -11.01 -19.21
C VAL A 287 0.72 -12.24 -20.02
N GLU A 288 0.47 -12.21 -21.33
CA GLU A 288 1.06 -13.17 -22.27
C GLU A 288 2.57 -12.88 -22.43
N GLU A 289 3.35 -13.89 -22.82
CA GLU A 289 4.81 -13.81 -22.93
C GLU A 289 5.25 -12.67 -23.88
N ASN A 290 6.09 -11.75 -23.39
CA ASN A 290 6.81 -10.72 -24.15
C ASN A 290 6.00 -9.71 -24.99
N GLU A 291 4.70 -9.54 -24.77
CA GLU A 291 3.85 -8.76 -25.71
C GLU A 291 3.21 -7.47 -25.18
N MET A 292 3.41 -7.10 -23.90
CA MET A 292 2.68 -5.95 -23.33
C MET A 292 3.61 -4.89 -22.77
N ASN A 293 3.71 -3.78 -23.50
CA ASN A 293 4.31 -2.54 -22.99
C ASN A 293 3.24 -1.72 -22.27
N PHE A 294 3.62 -1.07 -21.18
CA PHE A 294 2.76 -0.15 -20.46
C PHE A 294 3.24 1.27 -20.75
N GLU A 295 2.30 2.18 -21.00
CA GLU A 295 2.54 3.61 -21.24
C GLU A 295 1.50 4.44 -20.48
N LEU A 296 1.72 5.74 -20.33
CA LEU A 296 0.72 6.64 -19.74
C LEU A 296 -0.31 7.05 -20.80
N ASP A 297 -1.53 7.37 -20.37
CA ASP A 297 -2.53 8.01 -21.21
C ASP A 297 -2.05 9.42 -21.64
N THR A 298 -2.57 9.91 -22.75
CA THR A 298 -2.41 11.32 -23.13
C THR A 298 -3.47 12.18 -22.43
N PRO A 299 -3.23 13.48 -22.17
CA PRO A 299 -4.18 14.33 -21.44
C PRO A 299 -5.56 14.48 -22.12
N ASP A 300 -5.70 14.21 -23.41
CA ASP A 300 -6.97 14.26 -24.14
C ASP A 300 -7.78 12.94 -24.08
N THR A 301 -7.28 11.94 -23.34
CA THR A 301 -7.94 10.65 -23.20
C THR A 301 -9.35 10.79 -22.58
N LYS A 302 -10.30 9.99 -23.06
CA LYS A 302 -11.68 10.06 -22.54
C LYS A 302 -11.79 9.39 -21.18
N GLY A 303 -12.38 10.07 -20.21
CA GLY A 303 -12.71 9.51 -18.89
C GLY A 303 -11.61 9.67 -17.84
N ILE A 304 -10.51 10.36 -18.17
CA ILE A 304 -9.50 10.81 -17.21
C ILE A 304 -9.83 12.19 -16.67
N VAL A 305 -9.44 12.44 -15.42
CA VAL A 305 -9.48 13.77 -14.82
C VAL A 305 -8.10 14.41 -14.97
N VAL A 306 -8.01 15.43 -15.81
CA VAL A 306 -6.78 16.23 -16.05
C VAL A 306 -6.77 17.42 -15.10
N ASP A 307 -5.61 17.68 -14.48
CA ASP A 307 -5.27 18.80 -13.59
C ASP A 307 -6.38 19.78 -13.16
N ARG A 308 -6.58 19.86 -11.84
CA ARG A 308 -7.18 21.00 -11.12
C ARG A 308 -6.12 22.02 -10.72
#